data_AF-A0A8T5Q2B4-F1
#
_entry.id   AF-A0A8T5Q2B4-F1
#
_cell.length_a   1.000
_cell.length_b   1.000
_cell.length_c   1.000
_cell.angle_alpha   90.00
_cell.angle_beta   90.00
_cell.angle_gamma   90.00
#
_symmetry.space_group_name_H-M   'P 1'
#
loop_
_entity.id
_entity.type
_entity.pdbx_description
1 polymer ?
#
loop_
_entity_poly.entity_id
_entity_poly.type
_entity_poly.pdbx_seq_one_letter_code
_entity_poly.pdbx_strand_id
1 'polypeptide(L)'
;EDIRMLGGTILHTSRTNPYKVAGGPKKVRDNLKKLECDFLIAIGGEDTLGVANKLSKEGIKVVGVPKTIDNDVGETDYCFGFNTAITRATEAIENLHTTAASHHRTLVIEVMGRHAGWMTLEAGIAGGASVILLPEEPFDIEEVCSILLNRKQKGKHYAIIAVSEGAVPKKGQMELQAKEKDAFCYVRLGGIGERLAREIEKKTGIECRHVVLGHLQRAGTPTVFDRVLGTRLGVKAADMIDKGEFGRMAALKGTDIIAVPLEKALGKLKTVPKERYDEAKIFFESD
;
A
#
# COMPACT_ATOMS: atom_id res chain seq x y z
N GLU A 1 8.03 -20.86 -20.11
CA GLU A 1 8.35 -19.43 -20.29
C GLU A 1 8.90 -18.86 -19.00
N ASP A 2 9.80 -17.88 -19.09
CA ASP A 2 10.32 -17.18 -17.92
C ASP A 2 9.34 -16.08 -17.48
N ILE A 3 8.66 -16.31 -16.34
CA ILE A 3 7.64 -15.41 -15.82
C ILE A 3 8.19 -14.33 -14.87
N ARG A 4 9.50 -14.32 -14.58
CA ARG A 4 10.11 -13.42 -13.56
C ARG A 4 9.97 -11.94 -13.91
N MET A 5 9.79 -11.61 -15.19
CA MET A 5 9.63 -10.24 -15.66
C MET A 5 8.15 -9.82 -15.80
N LEU A 6 7.21 -10.74 -15.62
CA LEU A 6 5.80 -10.43 -15.83
C LEU A 6 5.20 -9.78 -14.57
N GLY A 7 4.48 -8.68 -14.79
CA GLY A 7 3.58 -8.13 -13.78
C GLY A 7 2.35 -9.01 -13.57
N GLY A 8 1.62 -8.77 -12.47
CA GLY A 8 0.39 -9.50 -12.17
C GLY A 8 0.64 -10.91 -11.61
N THR A 9 -0.29 -11.83 -11.89
CA THR A 9 -0.19 -13.25 -11.50
C THR A 9 -0.84 -14.11 -12.57
N ILE A 10 -0.12 -15.13 -13.05
CA ILE A 10 -0.64 -16.12 -14.02
C ILE A 10 -1.69 -17.05 -13.41
N LEU A 11 -1.78 -17.11 -12.07
CA LEU A 11 -2.78 -17.90 -11.35
C LEU A 11 -4.09 -17.14 -11.12
N HIS A 12 -4.13 -15.88 -11.55
CA HIS A 12 -5.21 -14.93 -11.24
C HIS A 12 -5.41 -14.73 -9.73
N THR A 13 -6.36 -13.87 -9.36
CA THR A 13 -6.71 -13.61 -7.96
C THR A 13 -8.18 -13.17 -7.88
N SER A 14 -8.82 -13.49 -6.77
CA SER A 14 -10.18 -13.03 -6.45
C SER A 14 -10.26 -12.53 -5.01
N ARG A 15 -11.23 -11.67 -4.70
CA ARG A 15 -11.50 -11.23 -3.32
C ARG A 15 -12.50 -12.18 -2.65
N THR A 16 -12.08 -13.43 -2.45
CA THR A 16 -12.88 -14.46 -1.79
C THR A 16 -12.31 -14.77 -0.42
N ASN A 17 -13.12 -14.63 0.62
CA ASN A 17 -12.79 -15.15 1.95
C ASN A 17 -13.54 -16.48 2.15
N PRO A 18 -12.84 -17.64 2.17
CA PRO A 18 -13.49 -18.94 2.35
C PRO A 18 -14.32 -19.02 3.64
N TYR A 19 -13.95 -18.28 4.69
CA TYR A 19 -14.68 -18.27 5.96
C TYR A 19 -15.95 -17.43 5.97
N LYS A 20 -16.17 -16.60 4.94
CA LYS A 20 -17.43 -15.88 4.71
C LYS A 20 -18.37 -16.65 3.79
N VAL A 21 -17.91 -17.74 3.19
CA VAL A 21 -18.71 -18.62 2.33
C VAL A 21 -19.19 -19.80 3.14
N ALA A 22 -20.50 -20.11 3.08
CA ALA A 22 -21.06 -21.27 3.76
C ALA A 22 -20.33 -22.56 3.35
N GLY A 23 -19.75 -23.26 4.32
CA GLY A 23 -18.94 -24.47 4.11
C GLY A 23 -17.61 -24.24 3.36
N GLY A 24 -17.16 -23.00 3.16
CA GLY A 24 -15.97 -22.69 2.39
C GLY A 24 -14.68 -23.37 2.90
N PRO A 25 -14.37 -23.39 4.20
CA PRO A 25 -13.16 -24.06 4.70
C PRO A 25 -13.17 -25.58 4.46
N LYS A 26 -14.37 -26.20 4.48
CA LYS A 26 -14.53 -27.61 4.12
C LYS A 26 -14.23 -27.82 2.63
N LYS A 27 -14.78 -26.97 1.75
CA LYS A 27 -14.49 -27.03 0.30
C LYS A 27 -13.00 -26.87 0.00
N VAL A 28 -12.28 -26.01 0.73
CA VAL A 28 -10.82 -25.88 0.60
C VAL A 28 -10.14 -27.21 0.91
N ARG A 29 -10.47 -27.84 2.05
CA ARG A 29 -9.90 -29.15 2.44
C ARG A 29 -10.23 -30.25 1.43
N ASP A 30 -11.49 -30.34 0.99
CA ASP A 30 -11.94 -31.36 0.04
C ASP A 30 -11.22 -31.20 -1.31
N ASN A 31 -11.01 -29.97 -1.78
CA ASN A 31 -10.25 -29.69 -3.00
C ASN A 31 -8.77 -30.03 -2.86
N LEU A 32 -8.12 -29.67 -1.74
CA LEU A 32 -6.72 -30.04 -1.49
C LEU A 32 -6.53 -31.56 -1.51
N LYS A 33 -7.43 -32.31 -0.87
CA LYS A 33 -7.42 -33.79 -0.91
C LYS A 33 -7.63 -34.32 -2.33
N LYS A 34 -8.62 -33.81 -3.06
CA LYS A 34 -8.94 -34.24 -4.43
C LYS A 34 -7.78 -33.98 -5.40
N LEU A 35 -7.01 -32.92 -5.17
CA LEU A 35 -5.86 -32.55 -5.99
C LEU A 35 -4.55 -33.18 -5.49
N GLU A 36 -4.60 -34.02 -4.45
CA GLU A 36 -3.40 -34.62 -3.83
C GLU A 36 -2.37 -33.56 -3.43
N CYS A 37 -2.85 -32.42 -2.92
CA CYS A 37 -2.04 -31.29 -2.55
C CYS A 37 -1.67 -31.34 -1.07
N ASP A 38 -0.42 -31.69 -0.78
CA ASP A 38 0.08 -31.90 0.60
C ASP A 38 0.25 -30.61 1.41
N PHE A 39 0.51 -29.49 0.73
CA PHE A 39 0.79 -28.20 1.36
C PHE A 39 0.37 -27.03 0.46
N LEU A 40 0.13 -25.88 1.09
CA LEU A 40 -0.27 -24.65 0.42
C LEU A 40 0.75 -23.53 0.66
N ILE A 41 1.24 -22.91 -0.41
CA ILE A 41 1.95 -21.64 -0.33
C ILE A 41 0.95 -20.51 -0.58
N ALA A 42 0.67 -19.72 0.45
CA ALA A 42 -0.24 -18.58 0.36
C ALA A 42 0.57 -17.30 0.08
N ILE A 43 0.39 -16.72 -1.11
CA ILE A 43 1.07 -15.51 -1.57
C ILE A 43 0.06 -14.35 -1.57
N GLY A 44 0.23 -13.37 -0.69
CA GLY A 44 -0.69 -12.24 -0.60
C GLY A 44 -0.40 -11.29 0.55
N GLY A 45 -1.31 -10.34 0.73
CA GLY A 45 -1.26 -9.36 1.83
C GLY A 45 -1.91 -9.90 3.10
N GLU A 46 -2.21 -9.00 4.02
CA GLU A 46 -2.82 -9.32 5.32
C GLU A 46 -4.08 -10.19 5.18
N ASP A 47 -5.01 -9.85 4.28
CA ASP A 47 -6.24 -10.61 4.03
C ASP A 47 -5.98 -12.09 3.67
N THR A 48 -5.07 -12.33 2.72
CA THR A 48 -4.73 -13.68 2.25
C THR A 48 -3.99 -14.48 3.33
N LEU A 49 -3.02 -13.84 3.97
CA LEU A 49 -2.20 -14.46 5.01
C LEU A 49 -3.01 -14.71 6.29
N GLY A 50 -4.03 -13.88 6.57
CA GLY A 50 -5.02 -14.09 7.64
C GLY A 50 -5.82 -15.37 7.45
N VAL A 51 -6.33 -15.60 6.24
CA VAL A 51 -6.97 -16.87 5.88
C VAL A 51 -5.98 -18.03 5.98
N ALA A 52 -4.76 -17.85 5.49
CA ALA A 52 -3.70 -18.85 5.53
C ALA A 52 -3.34 -19.29 6.95
N ASN A 53 -3.21 -18.34 7.87
CA ASN A 53 -2.96 -18.58 9.30
C ASN A 53 -4.10 -19.39 9.94
N LYS A 54 -5.36 -19.04 9.63
CA LYS A 54 -6.52 -19.77 10.15
C LYS A 54 -6.58 -21.21 9.64
N LEU A 55 -6.33 -21.42 8.34
CA LEU A 55 -6.23 -22.76 7.75
C LEU A 55 -5.08 -23.56 8.39
N SER A 56 -3.95 -22.90 8.69
CA SER A 56 -2.82 -23.53 9.37
C SER A 56 -3.17 -24.02 10.77
N LYS A 57 -3.88 -23.19 11.56
CA LYS A 57 -4.37 -23.58 12.91
C LYS A 57 -5.38 -24.73 12.85
N GLU A 58 -6.04 -24.92 11.72
CA GLU A 58 -6.96 -26.04 11.47
C GLU A 58 -6.27 -27.28 10.86
N GLY A 59 -4.93 -27.33 10.89
CA GLY A 59 -4.15 -28.50 10.53
C GLY A 59 -3.76 -28.59 9.06
N ILE A 60 -4.03 -27.57 8.24
CA ILE A 60 -3.51 -27.51 6.87
C ILE A 60 -2.05 -27.08 6.91
N LYS A 61 -1.19 -27.79 6.19
CA LYS A 61 0.23 -27.42 6.03
C LYS A 61 0.33 -26.18 5.15
N VAL A 62 0.63 -25.03 5.75
CA VAL A 62 0.65 -23.73 5.06
C VAL A 62 1.98 -23.01 5.29
N VAL A 63 2.49 -22.39 4.24
CA VAL A 63 3.58 -21.41 4.28
C VAL A 63 3.10 -20.11 3.65
N GLY A 64 3.42 -18.97 4.26
CA GLY A 64 3.06 -17.64 3.77
C GLY A 64 4.19 -16.93 3.03
N VAL A 65 3.85 -16.10 2.06
CA VAL A 65 4.76 -15.17 1.39
C VAL A 65 4.11 -13.77 1.28
N PRO A 66 4.75 -12.70 1.80
CA PRO A 66 4.14 -11.37 1.89
C PRO A 66 4.18 -10.64 0.54
N LYS A 67 3.05 -10.70 -0.18
CA LYS A 67 2.83 -9.99 -1.45
C LYS A 67 1.77 -8.93 -1.25
N THR A 68 2.16 -7.67 -1.27
CA THR A 68 1.22 -6.54 -1.29
C THR A 68 1.96 -5.28 -1.71
N ILE A 69 1.25 -4.37 -2.37
CA ILE A 69 1.79 -3.04 -2.65
C ILE A 69 1.68 -2.11 -1.44
N ASP A 70 0.87 -2.45 -0.44
CA ASP A 70 0.57 -1.53 0.67
C ASP A 70 1.68 -1.53 1.75
N ASN A 71 2.59 -2.50 1.68
CA ASN A 71 3.67 -2.74 2.65
C ASN A 71 3.18 -2.77 4.11
N ASP A 72 2.03 -3.39 4.36
CA ASP A 72 1.31 -3.34 5.64
C ASP A 72 1.39 -4.65 6.46
N VAL A 73 2.13 -5.65 5.95
CA VAL A 73 2.34 -6.92 6.66
C VAL A 73 3.47 -6.77 7.68
N GLY A 74 3.22 -7.23 8.91
CA GLY A 74 4.18 -7.22 10.00
C GLY A 74 5.34 -8.20 9.80
N GLU A 75 6.36 -8.09 10.65
CA GLU A 75 7.53 -8.98 10.67
C GLU A 75 8.39 -9.03 9.40
N THR A 76 8.06 -8.28 8.33
CA THR A 76 8.90 -8.11 7.14
C THR A 76 9.16 -6.63 6.87
N ASP A 77 10.38 -6.28 6.46
CA ASP A 77 10.75 -4.89 6.20
C ASP A 77 10.11 -4.40 4.90
N TYR A 78 10.11 -5.24 3.86
CA TYR A 78 9.44 -5.01 2.57
C TYR A 78 8.54 -6.20 2.21
N CYS A 79 7.34 -5.90 1.72
CA CYS A 79 6.54 -6.81 0.91
C CYS A 79 6.96 -6.69 -0.55
N PHE A 80 7.09 -7.81 -1.27
CA PHE A 80 7.42 -7.71 -2.69
C PHE A 80 6.21 -7.21 -3.49
N GLY A 81 6.47 -6.31 -4.43
CA GLY A 81 5.51 -5.51 -5.18
C GLY A 81 5.43 -4.06 -4.69
N PHE A 82 5.82 -3.78 -3.43
CA PHE A 82 5.83 -2.42 -2.89
C PHE A 82 6.82 -1.53 -3.62
N ASN A 83 8.06 -2.00 -3.85
CA ASN A 83 9.09 -1.18 -4.50
C ASN A 83 8.67 -0.79 -5.94
N THR A 84 8.03 -1.71 -6.66
CA THR A 84 7.46 -1.44 -7.98
C THR A 84 6.37 -0.38 -7.90
N ALA A 85 5.45 -0.50 -6.94
CA ALA A 85 4.34 0.43 -6.77
C ALA A 85 4.81 1.85 -6.42
N ILE A 86 5.75 1.99 -5.47
CA ILE A 86 6.32 3.31 -5.13
C ILE A 86 7.13 3.90 -6.28
N THR A 87 7.81 3.07 -7.09
CA THR A 87 8.53 3.56 -8.27
C THR A 87 7.54 4.17 -9.27
N ARG A 88 6.41 3.49 -9.55
CA ARG A 88 5.37 4.03 -10.45
C ARG A 88 4.72 5.30 -9.89
N ALA A 89 4.45 5.34 -8.59
CA ALA A 89 3.89 6.53 -7.95
C ALA A 89 4.86 7.71 -7.99
N THR A 90 6.15 7.46 -7.74
CA THR A 90 7.22 8.47 -7.80
C THR A 90 7.33 9.05 -9.21
N GLU A 91 7.44 8.21 -10.24
CA GLU A 91 7.50 8.67 -11.63
C GLU A 91 6.26 9.48 -12.02
N ALA A 92 5.08 9.10 -11.55
CA ALA A 92 3.87 9.87 -11.81
C ALA A 92 3.92 11.25 -11.15
N ILE A 93 4.37 11.33 -9.90
CA ILE A 93 4.57 12.58 -9.16
C ILE A 93 5.58 13.46 -9.90
N GLU A 94 6.75 12.94 -10.25
CA GLU A 94 7.81 13.65 -10.99
C GLU A 94 7.32 14.21 -12.32
N ASN A 95 6.62 13.40 -13.12
CA ASN A 95 6.08 13.84 -14.39
C ASN A 95 5.04 14.96 -14.21
N LEU A 96 4.25 14.92 -13.13
CA LEU A 96 3.23 15.92 -12.84
C LEU A 96 3.81 17.26 -12.36
N HIS A 97 5.04 17.30 -11.85
CA HIS A 97 5.73 18.58 -11.57
C HIS A 97 5.82 19.47 -12.82
N THR A 98 6.06 18.89 -14.00
CA THR A 98 6.26 19.66 -15.24
C THR A 98 5.03 20.48 -15.63
N THR A 99 3.83 19.89 -15.54
CA THR A 99 2.57 20.57 -15.86
C THR A 99 2.12 21.49 -14.73
N ALA A 100 2.34 21.10 -13.46
CA ALA A 100 2.07 21.95 -12.30
C ALA A 100 2.85 23.27 -12.37
N ALA A 101 4.15 23.17 -12.68
CA ALA A 101 5.03 24.32 -12.80
C ALA A 101 4.65 25.22 -13.98
N SER A 102 4.39 24.63 -15.15
CA SER A 102 4.07 25.37 -16.39
C SER A 102 2.78 26.18 -16.30
N HIS A 103 1.81 25.71 -15.52
CA HIS A 103 0.51 26.37 -15.36
C HIS A 103 0.33 27.09 -14.02
N HIS A 104 1.34 27.10 -13.14
CA HIS A 104 1.25 27.68 -11.80
C HIS A 104 0.07 27.14 -10.97
N ARG A 105 -0.07 25.81 -10.94
CA ARG A 105 -1.19 25.11 -10.30
C ARG A 105 -0.74 24.18 -9.19
N THR A 106 -1.60 24.00 -8.20
CA THR A 106 -1.42 22.94 -7.20
C THR A 106 -2.03 21.64 -7.71
N LEU A 107 -1.30 20.52 -7.61
CA LEU A 107 -1.84 19.20 -7.93
C LEU A 107 -1.97 18.34 -6.68
N VAL A 108 -3.14 17.76 -6.49
CA VAL A 108 -3.42 16.78 -5.44
C VAL A 108 -3.41 15.38 -6.05
N ILE A 109 -2.41 14.58 -5.69
CA ILE A 109 -2.15 13.26 -6.25
C ILE A 109 -2.60 12.20 -5.22
N GLU A 110 -3.65 11.47 -5.55
CA GLU A 110 -4.19 10.39 -4.73
C GLU A 110 -3.45 9.07 -5.00
N VAL A 111 -2.80 8.56 -3.94
CA VAL A 111 -1.92 7.38 -3.93
C VAL A 111 -2.61 6.24 -3.16
N MET A 112 -2.43 5.00 -3.61
CA MET A 112 -2.97 3.84 -2.90
C MET A 112 -2.24 3.58 -1.57
N GLY A 113 -2.79 2.69 -0.73
CA GLY A 113 -2.15 2.26 0.51
C GLY A 113 -3.14 1.83 1.59
N ARG A 114 -4.45 1.97 1.32
CA ARG A 114 -5.56 1.60 2.20
C ARG A 114 -5.48 2.16 3.62
N HIS A 115 -4.82 1.44 4.52
CA HIS A 115 -4.72 1.75 5.95
C HIS A 115 -3.30 2.14 6.38
N ALA A 116 -2.32 2.04 5.48
CA ALA A 116 -0.93 2.38 5.75
C ALA A 116 -0.43 3.42 4.74
N GLY A 117 0.30 4.42 5.24
CA GLY A 117 0.81 5.54 4.45
C GLY A 117 2.12 5.28 3.71
N TRP A 118 2.70 4.06 3.77
CA TRP A 118 4.05 3.79 3.27
C TRP A 118 4.27 4.21 1.82
N MET A 119 3.31 3.91 0.94
CA MET A 119 3.41 4.28 -0.47
C MET A 119 3.42 5.79 -0.66
N THR A 120 2.47 6.49 -0.04
CA THR A 120 2.36 7.95 -0.13
C THR A 120 3.57 8.65 0.47
N LEU A 121 4.11 8.12 1.57
CA LEU A 121 5.30 8.63 2.22
C LEU A 121 6.54 8.50 1.33
N GLU A 122 6.90 7.28 0.92
CA GLU A 122 8.12 7.04 0.15
C GLU A 122 8.04 7.70 -1.24
N ALA A 123 6.91 7.57 -1.93
CA ALA A 123 6.73 8.20 -3.23
C ALA A 123 6.65 9.73 -3.14
N GLY A 124 6.05 10.26 -2.08
CA GLY A 124 5.99 11.71 -1.84
C GLY A 124 7.36 12.30 -1.59
N ILE A 125 8.19 11.67 -0.75
CA ILE A 125 9.57 12.11 -0.50
C ILE A 125 10.39 12.02 -1.79
N ALA A 126 10.39 10.84 -2.43
CA ALA A 126 11.21 10.61 -3.63
C ALA A 126 10.78 11.50 -4.81
N GLY A 127 9.48 11.72 -4.95
CA GLY A 127 8.90 12.53 -6.04
C GLY A 127 8.93 14.04 -5.79
N GLY A 128 9.33 14.51 -4.61
CA GLY A 128 9.40 15.95 -4.30
C GLY A 128 8.04 16.60 -3.99
N ALA A 129 7.13 15.85 -3.36
CA ALA A 129 5.85 16.39 -2.92
C ALA A 129 6.06 17.50 -1.86
N SER A 130 5.37 18.63 -2.04
CA SER A 130 5.40 19.76 -1.11
C SER A 130 4.63 19.49 0.19
N VAL A 131 3.62 18.62 0.12
CA VAL A 131 2.84 18.18 1.28
C VAL A 131 2.53 16.69 1.09
N ILE A 132 2.68 15.90 2.15
CA ILE A 132 2.38 14.46 2.16
C ILE A 132 1.33 14.20 3.24
N LEU A 133 0.21 13.58 2.90
CA LEU A 133 -0.91 13.34 3.82
C LEU A 133 -1.18 11.84 3.95
N LEU A 134 -1.09 11.32 5.17
CA LEU A 134 -1.12 9.90 5.48
C LEU A 134 -2.37 9.50 6.31
N PRO A 135 -2.80 8.23 6.30
CA PRO A 135 -3.88 7.75 7.17
C PRO A 135 -3.51 7.74 8.65
N GLU A 136 -2.22 7.64 8.98
CA GLU A 136 -1.73 7.57 10.36
C GLU A 136 -1.93 8.87 11.16
N GLU A 137 -2.05 10.01 10.47
CA GLU A 137 -2.23 11.31 11.12
C GLU A 137 -3.32 12.12 10.42
N PRO A 138 -4.46 12.39 11.09
CA PRO A 138 -5.51 13.22 10.53
C PRO A 138 -5.00 14.62 10.17
N PHE A 139 -5.14 15.00 8.91
CA PHE A 139 -4.59 16.26 8.41
C PHE A 139 -5.51 17.46 8.72
N ASP A 140 -4.89 18.62 8.88
CA ASP A 140 -5.60 19.89 9.05
C ASP A 140 -5.67 20.65 7.72
N ILE A 141 -6.88 20.90 7.23
CA ILE A 141 -7.05 21.63 5.96
C ILE A 141 -6.49 23.05 6.05
N GLU A 142 -6.61 23.70 7.22
CA GLU A 142 -6.13 25.07 7.39
C GLU A 142 -4.59 25.12 7.37
N GLU A 143 -3.93 24.11 7.94
CA GLU A 143 -2.46 23.97 7.89
C GLU A 143 -1.98 23.76 6.46
N VAL A 144 -2.64 22.87 5.71
CA VAL A 144 -2.34 22.65 4.28
C VAL A 144 -2.49 23.94 3.49
N CYS A 145 -3.60 24.66 3.68
CA CYS A 145 -3.82 25.95 3.02
C CYS A 145 -2.74 26.98 3.38
N SER A 146 -2.34 27.04 4.65
CA SER A 146 -1.31 27.96 5.15
C SER A 146 0.05 27.68 4.51
N ILE A 147 0.44 26.40 4.40
CA ILE A 147 1.68 25.99 3.72
C ILE A 147 1.68 26.48 2.26
N LEU A 148 0.59 26.25 1.52
CA LEU A 148 0.48 26.65 0.11
C LEU A 148 0.52 28.17 -0.07
N LEU A 149 -0.16 28.92 0.80
CA LEU A 149 -0.14 30.38 0.77
C LEU A 149 1.27 30.92 1.06
N ASN A 150 1.98 30.36 2.04
CA ASN A 150 3.37 30.73 2.36
C ASN A 150 4.31 30.45 1.17
N ARG A 151 4.18 29.28 0.53
CA ARG A 151 4.94 28.95 -0.69
C ARG A 151 4.69 29.98 -1.80
N LYS A 152 3.43 30.35 -2.04
CA LYS A 152 3.07 31.38 -3.02
C LYS A 152 3.69 32.74 -2.68
N GLN A 153 3.71 33.15 -1.42
CA GLN A 153 4.35 34.39 -0.96
C GLN A 153 5.87 34.39 -1.20
N LYS A 154 6.52 33.23 -1.10
CA LYS A 154 7.94 33.03 -1.42
C LYS A 154 8.24 32.94 -2.93
N GLY A 155 7.26 33.18 -3.80
CA GLY A 155 7.43 33.10 -5.25
C GLY A 155 7.33 31.69 -5.83
N LYS A 156 6.94 30.69 -5.04
CA LYS A 156 6.70 29.32 -5.53
C LYS A 156 5.24 29.17 -5.94
N HIS A 157 5.00 29.30 -7.24
CA HIS A 157 3.66 29.40 -7.80
C HIS A 157 2.96 28.05 -8.06
N TYR A 158 3.56 26.93 -7.66
CA TYR A 158 2.96 25.60 -7.80
C TYR A 158 3.35 24.71 -6.61
N ALA A 159 2.56 23.67 -6.38
CA ALA A 159 2.83 22.68 -5.34
C ALA A 159 2.29 21.31 -5.74
N ILE A 160 2.90 20.26 -5.21
CA ILE A 160 2.38 18.90 -5.32
C ILE A 160 2.00 18.42 -3.93
N ILE A 161 0.80 17.88 -3.80
CA ILE A 161 0.29 17.26 -2.58
C ILE A 161 0.11 15.78 -2.85
N ALA A 162 0.88 14.92 -2.20
CA ALA A 162 0.66 13.48 -2.23
C ALA A 162 -0.28 13.10 -1.07
N VAL A 163 -1.43 12.50 -1.38
CA VAL A 163 -2.44 12.11 -0.38
C VAL A 163 -2.77 10.64 -0.51
N SER A 164 -2.72 9.91 0.60
CA SER A 164 -3.17 8.51 0.64
C SER A 164 -4.68 8.43 0.46
N GLU A 165 -5.17 7.45 -0.28
CA GLU A 165 -6.62 7.13 -0.39
C GLU A 165 -7.28 6.89 0.99
N GLY A 166 -6.47 6.52 2.00
CA GLY A 166 -6.89 6.31 3.38
C GLY A 166 -6.81 7.55 4.28
N ALA A 167 -6.25 8.67 3.79
CA ALA A 167 -6.08 9.88 4.58
C ALA A 167 -7.43 10.47 5.01
N VAL A 168 -7.48 10.98 6.24
CA VAL A 168 -8.69 11.57 6.81
C VAL A 168 -8.42 12.98 7.33
N PRO A 169 -9.35 13.93 7.13
CA PRO A 169 -9.23 15.26 7.72
C PRO A 169 -9.45 15.20 9.24
N LYS A 170 -9.02 16.22 9.97
CA LYS A 170 -9.48 16.45 11.35
C LYS A 170 -11.00 16.56 11.39
N LYS A 171 -11.59 16.14 12.51
CA LYS A 171 -13.05 16.07 12.68
C LYS A 171 -13.73 17.40 12.37
N GLY A 172 -14.78 17.35 11.55
CA GLY A 172 -15.60 18.51 11.20
C GLY A 172 -15.04 19.41 10.10
N GLN A 173 -13.86 19.12 9.54
CA GLN A 173 -13.27 19.96 8.50
C GLN A 173 -13.70 19.60 7.07
N MET A 174 -14.05 18.33 6.81
CA MET A 174 -14.52 17.89 5.50
C MET A 174 -15.31 16.58 5.60
N GLU A 175 -16.38 16.47 4.80
CA GLU A 175 -17.25 15.29 4.76
C GLU A 175 -16.59 14.13 4.01
N LEU A 176 -16.66 12.92 4.58
CA LEU A 176 -16.22 11.67 3.94
C LEU A 176 -17.41 10.98 3.27
N GLN A 177 -17.18 10.39 2.10
CA GLN A 177 -18.23 9.73 1.31
C GLN A 177 -18.88 8.55 2.04
N ALA A 178 -20.16 8.28 1.73
CA ALA A 178 -20.89 7.11 2.21
C ALA A 178 -20.21 5.81 1.75
N LYS A 179 -20.07 4.87 2.68
CA LYS A 179 -19.10 3.78 2.63
C LYS A 179 -19.75 2.47 2.18
N GLU A 180 -19.60 2.07 0.92
CA GLU A 180 -19.84 0.67 0.52
C GLU A 180 -18.74 -0.23 1.10
N LYS A 181 -19.12 -1.40 1.63
CA LYS A 181 -18.18 -2.38 2.22
C LYS A 181 -17.92 -3.55 1.27
N ASP A 182 -16.68 -4.03 1.22
CA ASP A 182 -16.30 -5.23 0.47
C ASP A 182 -16.47 -6.54 1.26
N ALA A 183 -16.10 -7.68 0.66
CA ALA A 183 -16.23 -9.02 1.25
C ALA A 183 -15.39 -9.25 2.53
N PHE A 184 -14.39 -8.40 2.78
CA PHE A 184 -13.59 -8.36 4.01
C PHE A 184 -14.05 -7.23 4.95
N CYS A 185 -15.22 -6.63 4.66
CA CYS A 185 -15.83 -5.53 5.38
C CYS A 185 -15.06 -4.21 5.33
N TYR A 186 -14.11 -4.05 4.40
CA TYR A 186 -13.43 -2.77 4.20
C TYR A 186 -14.28 -1.82 3.39
N VAL A 187 -14.16 -0.54 3.74
CA VAL A 187 -14.78 0.58 3.05
C VAL A 187 -14.10 0.78 1.70
N ARG A 188 -14.86 0.98 0.62
CA ARG A 188 -14.30 1.50 -0.64
C ARG A 188 -13.69 2.88 -0.39
N LEU A 189 -12.37 2.96 -0.49
CA LEU A 189 -11.60 4.21 -0.36
C LEU A 189 -11.53 4.94 -1.70
N GLY A 190 -11.29 6.24 -1.64
CA GLY A 190 -11.10 7.09 -2.81
C GLY A 190 -11.79 8.46 -2.77
N GLY A 191 -11.37 9.32 -3.69
CA GLY A 191 -11.94 10.65 -3.91
C GLY A 191 -11.52 11.70 -2.88
N ILE A 192 -10.56 11.37 -2.02
CA ILE A 192 -9.99 12.32 -1.05
C ILE A 192 -9.22 13.42 -1.77
N GLY A 193 -8.53 13.08 -2.87
CA GLY A 193 -7.77 14.05 -3.66
C GLY A 193 -8.66 15.10 -4.31
N GLU A 194 -9.80 14.69 -4.88
CA GLU A 194 -10.76 15.62 -5.48
C GLU A 194 -11.34 16.58 -4.44
N ARG A 195 -11.77 16.06 -3.29
CA ARG A 195 -12.36 16.88 -2.23
C ARG A 195 -11.35 17.88 -1.66
N LEU A 196 -10.13 17.40 -1.39
CA LEU A 196 -9.05 18.24 -0.90
C LEU A 196 -8.72 19.38 -1.88
N ALA A 197 -8.63 19.09 -3.18
CA ALA A 197 -8.39 20.11 -4.21
C ALA A 197 -9.49 21.19 -4.22
N ARG A 198 -10.77 20.79 -4.13
CA ARG A 198 -11.91 21.72 -4.08
C ARG A 198 -11.89 22.60 -2.83
N GLU A 199 -11.61 22.01 -1.66
CA GLU A 199 -11.55 22.77 -0.40
C GLU A 199 -10.39 23.77 -0.38
N ILE A 200 -9.22 23.38 -0.91
CA ILE A 200 -8.07 24.30 -1.05
C ILE A 200 -8.41 25.45 -1.99
N GLU A 201 -8.98 25.18 -3.17
CA GLU A 201 -9.42 26.22 -4.12
C GLU A 201 -10.39 27.21 -3.46
N LYS A 202 -11.40 26.70 -2.76
CA LYS A 202 -12.41 27.51 -2.07
C LYS A 202 -11.83 28.41 -0.98
N LYS A 203 -10.84 27.92 -0.22
CA LYS A 203 -10.24 28.64 0.92
C LYS A 203 -9.15 29.61 0.51
N THR A 204 -8.38 29.30 -0.54
CA THR A 204 -7.15 30.03 -0.88
C THR A 204 -7.21 30.78 -2.21
N GLY A 205 -8.15 30.43 -3.09
CA GLY A 205 -8.18 30.90 -4.48
C GLY A 205 -7.02 30.40 -5.35
N ILE A 206 -6.20 29.46 -4.86
CA ILE A 206 -5.15 28.80 -5.63
C ILE A 206 -5.80 27.74 -6.53
N GLU A 207 -5.59 27.83 -7.84
CA GLU A 207 -6.10 26.82 -8.78
C GLU A 207 -5.50 25.45 -8.45
N CYS A 208 -6.38 24.47 -8.25
CA CYS A 208 -6.04 23.10 -7.91
C CYS A 208 -6.62 22.12 -8.95
N ARG A 209 -5.85 21.07 -9.24
CA ARG A 209 -6.35 19.89 -9.94
C ARG A 209 -6.03 18.67 -9.11
N HIS A 210 -6.72 17.58 -9.38
CA HIS A 210 -6.45 16.30 -8.73
C HIS A 210 -6.16 15.22 -9.77
N VAL A 211 -5.36 14.25 -9.39
CA VAL A 211 -5.06 13.06 -10.18
C VAL A 211 -5.19 11.85 -9.26
N VAL A 212 -5.98 10.86 -9.67
CA VAL A 212 -6.06 9.58 -8.97
C VAL A 212 -5.20 8.58 -9.73
N LEU A 213 -4.07 8.16 -9.15
CA LEU A 213 -3.18 7.20 -9.81
C LEU A 213 -3.84 5.82 -9.94
N GLY A 214 -4.62 5.44 -8.92
CA GLY A 214 -5.40 4.21 -8.89
C GLY A 214 -4.58 2.98 -9.26
N HIS A 215 -5.13 2.14 -10.14
CA HIS A 215 -4.57 0.82 -10.47
C HIS A 215 -3.26 0.85 -11.26
N LEU A 216 -2.79 2.02 -11.74
CA LEU A 216 -1.48 2.14 -12.36
C LEU A 216 -0.36 1.64 -11.43
N GLN A 217 -0.53 1.86 -10.13
CA GLN A 217 0.42 1.47 -9.09
C GLN A 217 0.52 -0.05 -8.89
N ARG A 218 -0.43 -0.83 -9.44
CA ARG A 218 -0.45 -2.30 -9.40
C ARG A 218 0.00 -2.94 -10.72
N ALA A 219 0.31 -2.12 -11.72
CA ALA A 219 0.56 -2.55 -13.09
C ALA A 219 2.05 -2.44 -13.45
N GLY A 220 2.42 -3.15 -14.52
CA GLY A 220 3.75 -3.06 -15.12
C GLY A 220 4.72 -4.13 -14.62
N THR A 221 5.92 -4.04 -15.18
CA THR A 221 7.02 -4.97 -14.94
C THR A 221 7.61 -4.73 -13.54
N PRO A 222 7.81 -5.76 -12.70
CA PRO A 222 8.40 -5.59 -11.39
C PRO A 222 9.82 -5.01 -11.47
N THR A 223 10.21 -4.21 -10.48
CA THR A 223 11.57 -3.66 -10.38
C THR A 223 12.60 -4.75 -10.09
N VAL A 224 13.88 -4.44 -10.27
CA VAL A 224 14.98 -5.37 -9.94
C VAL A 224 14.89 -5.82 -8.47
N PHE A 225 14.61 -4.89 -7.56
CA PHE A 225 14.45 -5.19 -6.13
C PHE A 225 13.34 -6.21 -5.89
N ASP A 226 12.14 -5.98 -6.44
CA ASP A 226 11.01 -6.88 -6.22
C ASP A 226 11.21 -8.25 -6.87
N ARG A 227 11.89 -8.32 -8.02
CA ARG A 227 12.25 -9.60 -8.66
C ARG A 227 13.21 -10.42 -7.79
N VAL A 228 14.25 -9.77 -7.27
CA VAL A 228 15.23 -10.42 -6.38
C VAL A 228 14.57 -10.81 -5.07
N LEU A 229 13.82 -9.92 -4.44
CA LEU A 229 13.12 -10.19 -3.17
C LEU A 229 12.12 -11.33 -3.32
N GLY A 230 11.26 -11.30 -4.34
CA GLY A 230 10.29 -12.37 -4.62
C GLY A 230 10.97 -13.72 -4.85
N THR A 231 12.11 -13.74 -5.56
CA THR A 231 12.90 -14.96 -5.77
C THR A 231 13.43 -15.51 -4.44
N ARG A 232 14.05 -14.67 -3.61
CA ARG A 232 14.62 -15.10 -2.33
C ARG A 232 13.55 -15.56 -1.35
N LEU A 233 12.40 -14.89 -1.31
CA LEU A 233 11.25 -15.29 -0.49
C LEU A 233 10.66 -16.64 -0.96
N GLY A 234 10.58 -16.86 -2.28
CA GLY A 234 10.14 -18.14 -2.84
C GLY A 234 11.08 -19.30 -2.48
N VAL A 235 12.39 -19.08 -2.56
CA VAL A 235 13.40 -20.07 -2.11
C VAL A 235 13.24 -20.37 -0.62
N LYS A 236 13.05 -19.34 0.22
CA LYS A 236 12.81 -19.57 1.66
C LYS A 236 11.51 -20.34 1.92
N ALA A 237 10.46 -20.09 1.15
CA ALA A 237 9.21 -20.84 1.26
C ALA A 237 9.42 -22.33 0.98
N ALA A 238 10.20 -22.67 -0.05
CA ALA A 238 10.58 -24.05 -0.34
C ALA A 238 11.43 -24.68 0.78
N ASP A 239 12.43 -23.95 1.30
CA ASP A 239 13.26 -24.38 2.44
C ASP A 239 12.42 -24.69 3.70
N MET A 240 11.42 -23.87 4.00
CA MET A 240 10.50 -24.13 5.12
C MET A 240 9.66 -25.38 4.91
N ILE A 241 9.22 -25.66 3.67
CA ILE A 241 8.46 -26.88 3.36
C ILE A 241 9.32 -28.11 3.57
N ASP A 242 10.56 -28.11 3.05
CA ASP A 242 11.52 -29.20 3.20
C ASP A 242 11.82 -29.52 4.68
N LYS A 243 11.91 -28.48 5.50
CA LYS A 243 12.12 -28.59 6.96
C LYS A 243 10.86 -28.87 7.77
N GLY A 244 9.68 -28.93 7.14
CA GLY A 244 8.40 -29.10 7.82
C GLY A 244 7.95 -27.90 8.68
N GLU A 245 8.50 -26.71 8.45
CA GLU A 245 8.23 -25.48 9.18
C GLU A 245 6.92 -24.79 8.73
N PHE A 246 5.78 -25.47 8.90
CA PHE A 246 4.46 -24.93 8.56
C PHE A 246 3.94 -23.91 9.58
N GLY A 247 2.95 -23.10 9.19
CA GLY A 247 2.41 -22.01 10.01
C GLY A 247 3.32 -20.79 10.08
N ARG A 248 4.29 -20.70 9.16
CA ARG A 248 5.29 -19.63 9.09
C ARG A 248 5.21 -18.87 7.76
N MET A 249 5.78 -17.69 7.76
CA MET A 249 5.91 -16.80 6.61
C MET A 249 7.37 -16.49 6.35
N ALA A 250 7.78 -16.43 5.08
CA ALA A 250 9.08 -15.88 4.70
C ALA A 250 9.07 -14.36 4.89
N ALA A 251 10.12 -13.78 5.48
CA ALA A 251 10.20 -12.36 5.74
C ALA A 251 11.60 -11.80 5.51
N LEU A 252 11.68 -10.56 5.03
CA LEU A 252 12.93 -9.81 4.94
C LEU A 252 13.21 -9.10 6.26
N LYS A 253 14.41 -9.31 6.82
CA LYS A 253 14.95 -8.57 7.97
C LYS A 253 16.35 -8.07 7.68
N GLY A 254 16.49 -6.76 7.49
CA GLY A 254 17.71 -6.14 6.99
C GLY A 254 18.05 -6.70 5.61
N THR A 255 19.06 -7.56 5.55
CA THR A 255 19.46 -8.23 4.31
C THR A 255 19.08 -9.71 4.26
N ASP A 256 18.64 -10.28 5.38
CA ASP A 256 18.39 -11.72 5.55
C ASP A 256 16.93 -12.09 5.26
N ILE A 257 16.73 -13.32 4.76
CA ILE A 257 15.39 -13.91 4.61
C ILE A 257 15.19 -14.96 5.70
N ILE A 258 14.29 -14.66 6.63
CA ILE A 258 14.02 -15.49 7.80
C ILE A 258 12.60 -16.07 7.78
N ALA A 259 12.36 -17.08 8.61
CA ALA A 259 11.05 -17.66 8.82
C ALA A 259 10.43 -17.07 10.10
N VAL A 260 9.26 -16.44 9.99
CA VAL A 260 8.54 -15.86 11.14
C VAL A 260 7.17 -16.52 11.31
N PRO A 261 6.61 -16.64 12.52
CA PRO A 261 5.26 -17.18 12.69
C PRO A 261 4.22 -16.31 11.98
N LEU A 262 3.28 -16.93 11.24
CA LEU A 262 2.19 -16.21 10.56
C LEU A 262 1.38 -15.37 11.55
N GLU A 263 1.07 -15.94 12.72
CA GLU A 263 0.35 -15.24 13.78
C GLU A 263 1.03 -13.95 14.23
N LYS A 264 2.37 -13.94 14.31
CA LYS A 264 3.12 -12.74 14.69
C LYS A 264 3.08 -11.68 13.59
N ALA A 265 3.25 -12.09 12.33
CA ALA A 265 3.21 -11.20 11.16
C ALA A 265 1.85 -10.51 10.98
N LEU A 266 0.77 -11.12 11.46
CA LEU A 266 -0.62 -10.67 11.29
C LEU A 266 -1.21 -10.05 12.55
N GLY A 267 -0.45 -9.96 13.65
CA GLY A 267 -0.95 -9.45 14.93
C GLY A 267 -1.29 -7.96 14.92
N LYS A 268 -0.51 -7.16 14.17
CA LYS A 268 -0.74 -5.71 13.99
C LYS A 268 -0.29 -5.30 12.59
N LEU A 269 -1.09 -4.45 11.94
CA LEU A 269 -0.71 -3.82 10.67
C LEU A 269 0.59 -3.01 10.84
N LYS A 270 1.49 -3.14 9.86
CA LYS A 270 2.71 -2.34 9.78
C LYS A 270 2.36 -0.97 9.20
N THR A 271 2.14 0.01 10.08
CA THR A 271 1.89 1.41 9.70
C THR A 271 3.18 2.23 9.73
N VAL A 272 3.14 3.42 9.13
CA VAL A 272 4.24 4.38 9.18
C VAL A 272 4.49 4.82 10.63
N PRO A 273 5.70 4.67 11.19
CA PRO A 273 6.04 5.23 12.49
C PRO A 273 6.02 6.75 12.45
N LYS A 274 5.58 7.38 13.55
CA LYS A 274 5.51 8.85 13.64
C LYS A 274 6.84 9.52 13.30
N GLU A 275 7.95 9.01 13.83
CA GLU A 275 9.30 9.53 13.57
C GLU A 275 9.63 9.58 12.06
N ARG A 276 9.23 8.56 11.30
CA ARG A 276 9.45 8.51 9.85
C ARG A 276 8.60 9.54 9.11
N TYR A 277 7.41 9.84 9.61
CA TYR A 277 6.57 10.89 9.03
C TYR A 277 7.06 12.29 9.41
N ASP A 278 7.55 12.47 10.65
CA ASP A 278 8.13 13.73 11.11
C ASP A 278 9.39 14.10 10.28
N GLU A 279 10.21 13.12 9.87
CA GLU A 279 11.30 13.33 8.90
C GLU A 279 10.81 13.95 7.58
N ALA A 280 9.66 13.50 7.06
CA ALA A 280 9.09 14.02 5.81
C ALA A 280 8.56 15.45 5.97
N LYS A 281 7.97 15.78 7.13
CA LYS A 281 7.44 17.13 7.40
C LYS A 281 8.49 18.22 7.38
N ILE A 282 9.76 17.89 7.66
CA ILE A 282 10.88 18.84 7.53
C ILE A 282 10.88 19.47 6.13
N PHE A 283 10.51 18.71 5.10
CA PHE A 283 10.51 19.17 3.71
C PHE A 283 9.24 19.93 3.29
N PHE A 284 8.21 20.02 4.14
CA PHE A 284 6.97 20.72 3.76
C PHE A 284 7.16 22.23 3.69
N GLU A 285 8.03 22.76 4.55
CA GLU A 285 8.39 24.18 4.58
C GLU A 285 9.79 24.46 4.03
N SER A 286 10.63 23.42 3.93
CA SER A 286 11.97 23.49 3.35
C SER A 286 11.89 23.44 1.84
N ASP A 287 11.26 24.47 1.29
CA ASP A 287 11.41 24.90 -0.08
C ASP A 287 10.76 26.27 -0.21
#